data_AF-A0A0L0LC35-F1
#
_entry.id   AF-A0A0L0LC35-F1
#
_cell.length_a   1.000
_cell.length_b   1.000
_cell.length_c   1.000
_cell.angle_alpha   90.00
_cell.angle_beta   90.00
_cell.angle_gamma   90.00
#
_symmetry.space_group_name_H-M   'P 1'
#
loop_
_entity.id
_entity.type
_entity.pdbx_description
1 polymer ?
#
loop_
_entity_poly.entity_id
_entity_poly.type
_entity_poly.pdbx_seq_one_letter_code
_entity_poly.pdbx_strand_id
1 'polypeptide(L)'
;MRYTFFMKLIIPFVLIALGLVGLYISYQSQRPLPPEPVVTEEAPVARYMDIESYVRNSISELSPIKEQLGGTFYVTKIEMSEGMGLVEYEDGHNAYVADFTYSVAEDGKPTILTFTIRPE
;
A
#
# COMPACT_ATOMS: atom_id res chain seq x y z
N MET A 1 7.26 32.32 -60.61
CA MET A 1 8.70 32.11 -60.31
C MET A 1 9.10 32.96 -59.09
N ARG A 2 8.65 32.59 -57.87
CA ARG A 2 8.94 33.31 -56.61
C ARG A 2 9.35 32.40 -55.44
N TYR A 3 9.15 31.08 -55.56
CA TYR A 3 9.50 30.09 -54.53
C TYR A 3 11.01 29.87 -54.36
N THR A 4 11.81 30.06 -55.42
CA THR A 4 13.27 29.85 -55.38
C THR A 4 14.02 30.89 -54.56
N PHE A 5 13.46 32.09 -54.38
CA PHE A 5 14.09 33.13 -53.57
C PHE A 5 13.82 32.95 -52.07
N PHE A 6 12.58 32.59 -51.72
CA PHE A 6 12.16 32.35 -50.33
C PHE A 6 12.82 31.11 -49.73
N MET A 7 13.01 30.05 -50.52
CA MET A 7 13.63 28.79 -50.07
C MET A 7 15.13 28.94 -49.76
N LYS A 8 15.85 29.81 -50.49
CA LYS A 8 17.27 30.11 -50.23
C LYS A 8 17.51 30.83 -48.90
N LEU A 9 16.52 31.58 -48.42
CA LEU A 9 16.61 32.29 -47.14
C LEU A 9 16.33 31.37 -45.94
N ILE A 10 15.51 30.32 -46.11
CA ILE A 10 15.11 29.40 -45.03
C ILE A 10 16.19 28.35 -44.73
N ILE A 11 16.89 27.86 -45.76
CA ILE A 11 17.94 26.84 -45.64
C ILE A 11 19.01 27.18 -44.56
N PRO A 12 19.59 28.40 -44.49
CA PRO A 12 20.58 28.70 -43.46
C PRO A 12 20.01 28.66 -42.03
N PHE A 13 18.75 29.08 -41.82
CA PHE A 13 18.11 29.01 -40.50
C PHE A 13 17.85 27.57 -40.06
N VAL A 14 17.47 26.68 -40.99
CA VAL A 14 17.29 25.25 -40.70
C VAL A 14 18.62 24.61 -40.30
N LEU A 15 19.71 24.92 -41.00
CA LEU A 15 21.03 24.40 -40.65
C LEU A 15 21.51 24.90 -39.28
N ILE A 16 21.27 26.18 -38.97
CA ILE A 16 21.59 26.74 -37.64
C ILE A 16 20.76 26.05 -36.55
N ALA A 17 19.45 25.87 -36.78
CA ALA A 17 18.58 25.18 -35.83
C ALA A 17 19.02 23.74 -35.57
N LEU A 18 19.38 22.99 -36.62
CA LEU A 18 19.92 21.62 -36.50
C LEU A 18 21.26 21.60 -35.74
N GLY A 19 22.13 22.57 -35.99
CA GLY A 19 23.39 22.72 -35.26
C GLY A 19 23.16 22.98 -33.76
N LEU A 20 22.21 23.85 -33.42
CA LEU A 20 21.85 24.14 -32.02
C LEU A 20 21.20 22.95 -31.33
N VAL A 21 20.34 22.19 -32.03
CA VAL A 21 19.76 20.95 -31.51
C VAL A 21 20.85 19.90 -31.25
N GLY A 22 21.79 19.72 -32.19
CA GLY A 22 22.93 18.82 -32.00
C GLY A 22 23.81 19.22 -30.82
N LEU A 23 24.09 20.52 -30.68
CA LEU A 23 24.83 21.08 -29.53
C LEU A 23 24.09 20.82 -28.21
N TYR A 24 22.78 21.03 -28.19
CA TYR A 24 21.94 20.81 -27.00
C TYR A 24 21.92 19.33 -26.57
N ILE A 25 21.82 18.41 -27.53
CA ILE A 25 21.87 16.96 -27.26
C ILE A 25 23.25 16.58 -26.70
N SER A 26 24.33 17.07 -27.33
CA SER A 26 25.71 16.82 -26.86
C SER A 26 25.93 17.33 -25.43
N TYR A 27 25.41 18.52 -25.13
CA TYR A 27 25.46 19.11 -23.79
C TYR A 27 24.70 18.27 -22.75
N GLN A 28 23.50 17.78 -23.08
CA GLN A 28 22.72 16.93 -22.17
C GLN A 28 23.42 15.60 -21.87
N SER A 29 24.05 14.96 -22.86
CA SER A 29 24.76 13.69 -22.68
C SER A 29 25.98 13.77 -21.75
N GLN A 30 26.57 14.95 -21.60
CA GLN A 30 27.72 15.17 -20.71
C GLN A 30 27.32 15.52 -19.28
N ARG A 31 26.02 15.72 -19.00
CA ARG A 31 25.57 15.97 -17.64
C ARG A 31 25.80 14.69 -16.84
N PRO A 32 26.58 14.74 -15.75
CA PRO A 32 26.66 13.60 -14.86
C PRO A 32 25.23 13.27 -14.42
N LEU A 33 24.87 11.99 -14.50
CA LEU A 33 23.62 11.54 -13.94
C LEU A 33 23.60 12.00 -12.48
N PRO A 34 22.45 12.50 -11.98
CA PRO A 34 22.28 12.66 -10.53
C PRO A 34 22.77 11.38 -9.86
N PRO A 35 23.54 11.48 -8.75
CA PRO A 35 23.94 10.28 -8.04
C PRO A 35 22.69 9.44 -7.81
N GLU A 36 22.72 8.17 -8.25
CA GLU A 36 21.62 7.27 -7.97
C GLU A 36 21.35 7.34 -6.45
N PRO A 37 20.07 7.42 -6.03
CA PRO A 37 19.77 7.35 -4.63
C PRO A 37 20.44 6.07 -4.10
N VAL A 38 21.36 6.24 -3.15
CA VAL A 38 22.01 5.12 -2.48
C VAL A 38 20.88 4.33 -1.83
N VAL A 39 20.51 3.21 -2.45
CA VAL A 39 19.57 2.27 -1.87
C VAL A 39 20.35 1.57 -0.77
N THR A 40 20.38 2.18 0.40
CA THR A 40 20.67 1.46 1.63
C THR A 40 19.60 0.38 1.72
N GLU A 41 19.96 -0.89 1.55
CA GLU A 41 19.12 -2.04 1.90
C GLU A 41 18.94 -2.06 3.42
N GLU A 42 18.23 -1.08 3.96
CA GLU A 42 17.56 -1.26 5.24
C GLU A 42 16.44 -2.26 4.96
N ALA A 43 16.51 -3.43 5.62
CA ALA A 43 15.47 -4.44 5.55
C ALA A 43 14.11 -3.73 5.69
N PRO A 44 13.11 -4.04 4.84
CA PRO A 44 11.82 -3.38 4.93
C PRO A 44 11.32 -3.62 6.34
N VAL A 45 11.24 -2.55 7.14
CA VAL A 45 10.61 -2.59 8.46
C VAL A 45 9.16 -2.92 8.19
N ALA A 46 8.83 -4.21 8.23
CA ALA A 46 7.48 -4.70 8.07
C ALA A 46 6.67 -4.02 9.17
N ARG A 47 5.85 -3.04 8.79
CA ARG A 47 4.90 -2.45 9.73
C ARG A 47 3.86 -3.53 9.99
N TYR A 48 4.05 -4.25 11.09
CA TYR A 48 3.04 -5.19 11.53
C TYR A 48 1.77 -4.43 11.86
N MET A 49 0.65 -5.00 11.42
CA MET A 49 -0.69 -4.51 11.73
C MET A 49 -0.91 -4.62 13.24
N ASP A 50 -1.48 -3.59 13.85
CA ASP A 50 -1.86 -3.68 15.27
C ASP A 50 -2.92 -4.77 15.48
N ILE A 51 -3.03 -5.26 16.72
CA ILE A 51 -3.92 -6.38 17.05
C ILE A 51 -5.40 -6.07 16.78
N GLU A 52 -5.85 -4.83 16.97
CA GLU A 52 -7.24 -4.46 16.70
C GLU A 52 -7.53 -4.57 15.20
N SER A 53 -6.66 -3.97 14.38
CA SER A 53 -6.73 -4.06 12.93
C SER A 53 -6.67 -5.52 12.44
N TYR A 54 -5.84 -6.36 13.07
CA TYR A 54 -5.77 -7.79 12.77
C TYR A 54 -7.10 -8.49 13.03
N VAL A 55 -7.69 -8.31 14.22
CA VAL A 55 -8.98 -8.91 14.57
C VAL A 55 -10.08 -8.45 13.61
N ARG A 56 -10.13 -7.16 13.26
CA ARG A 56 -11.11 -6.61 12.31
C ARG A 56 -11.01 -7.23 10.92
N ASN A 57 -9.79 -7.41 10.42
CA ASN A 57 -9.56 -7.92 9.06
C ASN A 57 -9.68 -9.44 8.98
N SER A 58 -9.48 -10.15 10.09
CA SER A 58 -9.48 -11.61 10.14
C SER A 58 -10.71 -12.19 10.85
N ILE A 59 -11.72 -11.39 11.22
CA ILE A 59 -12.86 -11.85 12.03
C ILE A 59 -13.60 -13.05 11.43
N SER A 60 -13.76 -13.09 10.10
CA SER A 60 -14.33 -14.20 9.35
C SER A 60 -13.56 -15.51 9.48
N GLU A 61 -12.23 -15.43 9.63
CA GLU A 61 -11.35 -16.58 9.80
C GLU A 61 -11.26 -17.00 11.29
N LEU A 62 -11.29 -16.01 12.20
CA LEU A 62 -11.19 -16.22 13.63
C LEU A 62 -12.46 -16.84 14.23
N SER A 63 -13.63 -16.50 13.69
CA SER A 63 -14.91 -17.02 14.18
C SER A 63 -15.05 -18.54 13.96
N PRO A 64 -15.38 -19.33 15.01
CA PRO A 64 -15.65 -20.76 14.85
C PRO A 64 -16.99 -21.05 14.15
N ILE A 65 -17.86 -20.04 14.04
CA ILE A 65 -19.13 -20.12 13.32
C ILE A 65 -18.98 -19.42 11.97
N LYS A 66 -19.63 -19.93 10.93
CA LYS A 66 -19.62 -19.36 9.58
C LYS A 66 -20.75 -18.35 9.36
N GLU A 67 -20.47 -17.39 8.48
CA GLU A 67 -21.43 -16.41 8.01
C GLU A 67 -22.60 -17.07 7.29
N GLN A 68 -23.75 -16.42 7.35
CA GLN A 68 -24.97 -16.87 6.69
C GLN A 68 -25.32 -16.03 5.46
N LEU A 69 -26.02 -16.66 4.50
CA LEU A 69 -26.67 -16.00 3.37
C LEU A 69 -25.77 -15.08 2.52
N GLY A 70 -24.46 -15.36 2.48
CA GLY A 70 -23.50 -14.57 1.72
C GLY A 70 -23.08 -13.26 2.41
N GLY A 71 -23.38 -13.09 3.69
CA GLY A 71 -22.81 -12.03 4.52
C GLY A 71 -21.30 -12.21 4.76
N THR A 72 -20.67 -11.18 5.29
CA THR A 72 -19.29 -11.22 5.79
C THR A 72 -19.31 -10.67 7.20
N PHE A 73 -18.60 -11.32 8.12
CA PHE A 73 -18.49 -10.78 9.48
C PHE A 73 -17.77 -9.43 9.46
N TYR A 74 -18.29 -8.48 10.24
CA TYR A 74 -17.59 -7.25 10.57
C TYR A 74 -17.67 -6.97 12.06
N VAL A 75 -16.59 -6.38 12.58
CA VAL A 75 -16.48 -6.04 14.00
C VAL A 75 -17.21 -4.73 14.27
N THR A 76 -18.17 -4.76 15.18
CA THR A 76 -18.92 -3.59 15.65
C THR A 76 -18.22 -2.92 16.83
N LYS A 77 -17.59 -3.71 17.71
CA LYS A 77 -16.89 -3.20 18.88
C LYS A 77 -15.74 -4.12 19.29
N ILE A 78 -14.67 -3.53 19.83
CA ILE A 78 -13.56 -4.27 20.42
C ILE A 78 -13.13 -3.58 21.72
N GLU A 79 -12.87 -4.38 22.74
CA GLU A 79 -12.28 -3.95 24.01
C GLU A 79 -11.08 -4.85 24.29
N MET A 80 -9.95 -4.27 24.71
CA MET A 80 -8.70 -5.00 24.86
C MET A 80 -8.00 -4.56 26.15
N SER A 81 -7.50 -5.54 26.90
CA SER A 81 -6.71 -5.29 28.11
C SER A 81 -5.85 -6.51 28.44
N GLU A 82 -4.57 -6.28 28.77
CA GLU A 82 -3.65 -7.30 29.32
C GLU A 82 -3.59 -8.63 28.54
N GLY A 83 -3.55 -8.60 27.20
CA GLY A 83 -3.46 -9.82 26.38
C GLY A 83 -4.78 -10.57 26.22
N MET A 84 -5.88 -9.99 26.71
CA MET A 84 -7.24 -10.46 26.50
C MET A 84 -8.04 -9.39 25.74
N GLY A 85 -9.05 -9.84 25.01
CA GLY A 85 -9.98 -8.93 24.36
C GLY A 85 -11.37 -9.52 24.25
N LEU A 86 -12.33 -8.61 24.14
CA LEU A 86 -13.72 -8.88 23.85
C LEU A 86 -14.03 -8.25 22.50
N VAL A 87 -14.69 -9.01 21.63
CA VAL A 87 -15.12 -8.52 20.32
C VAL A 87 -16.61 -8.77 20.14
N GLU A 88 -17.30 -7.74 19.67
CA GLU A 88 -18.67 -7.81 19.18
C GLU A 88 -18.63 -7.73 17.65
N TYR A 89 -19.31 -8.65 16.97
CA TYR A 89 -19.28 -8.76 15.52
C TYR A 89 -20.57 -9.36 14.97
N GLU A 90 -20.89 -9.05 13.71
CA GLU A 90 -22.13 -9.49 13.07
C GLU A 90 -21.96 -9.69 11.56
N ASP A 91 -22.84 -10.48 10.94
CA ASP A 91 -22.90 -10.71 9.48
C ASP A 91 -24.14 -10.07 8.83
N GLY A 92 -24.82 -9.20 9.57
CA GLY A 92 -26.11 -8.60 9.20
C GLY A 92 -27.33 -9.47 9.48
N HIS A 93 -27.16 -10.72 9.90
CA HIS A 93 -28.25 -11.61 10.31
C HIS A 93 -28.13 -12.03 11.78
N ASN A 94 -26.92 -12.40 12.20
CA ASN A 94 -26.62 -12.81 13.56
C ASN A 94 -25.51 -11.92 14.14
N ALA A 95 -25.63 -11.62 15.42
CA ALA A 95 -24.62 -10.91 16.19
C ALA A 95 -24.01 -11.85 17.23
N TYR A 96 -22.72 -11.70 17.49
CA TYR A 96 -21.97 -12.54 18.40
C TYR A 96 -21.06 -11.70 19.28
N VAL A 97 -20.81 -12.20 20.48
CA VAL A 97 -19.79 -11.69 21.40
C VAL A 97 -18.79 -12.80 21.65
N ALA A 98 -17.50 -12.53 21.49
CA ALA A 98 -16.45 -13.50 21.74
C ALA A 98 -15.34 -12.92 22.62
N ASP A 99 -14.81 -13.79 23.49
CA ASP A 99 -13.56 -13.55 24.19
C ASP A 99 -12.41 -14.12 23.36
N PHE A 100 -11.31 -13.37 23.28
CA PHE A 100 -10.08 -13.83 22.67
C PHE A 100 -8.87 -13.51 23.53
N THR A 101 -7.83 -14.33 23.41
CA THR A 101 -6.51 -14.03 23.99
C THR A 101 -5.51 -13.84 22.88
N TYR A 102 -4.52 -12.98 23.10
CA TYR A 102 -3.54 -12.64 22.08
C TYR A 102 -2.15 -12.43 22.68
N SER A 103 -1.14 -12.61 21.84
CA SER A 103 0.23 -12.20 22.10
C SER A 103 0.74 -11.31 20.97
N VAL A 104 1.67 -10.43 21.29
CA VAL A 104 2.40 -9.62 20.31
C VAL A 104 3.86 -9.98 20.45
N ALA A 105 4.46 -10.47 19.37
CA ALA A 105 5.88 -10.82 19.35
C ALA A 105 6.77 -9.56 19.42
N GLU A 106 8.07 -9.73 19.68
CA GLU A 106 9.03 -8.61 19.78
C GLU A 106 9.10 -7.77 18.49
N ASP A 107 8.80 -8.38 17.36
CA ASP A 107 8.75 -7.71 16.06
C ASP A 107 7.46 -6.91 15.85
N GLY A 108 6.46 -7.04 16.75
CA GLY A 108 5.16 -6.37 16.66
C GLY A 108 4.07 -7.21 16.00
N LYS A 109 4.35 -8.47 15.62
CA LYS A 109 3.35 -9.33 14.98
C LYS A 109 2.30 -9.83 15.98
N PRO A 110 0.99 -9.53 15.79
CA PRO A 110 -0.07 -10.07 16.62
C PRO A 110 -0.33 -11.55 16.30
N THR A 111 -0.68 -12.33 17.33
CA THR A 111 -1.16 -13.70 17.21
C THR A 111 -2.36 -13.90 18.14
N ILE A 112 -3.47 -14.42 17.60
CA ILE A 112 -4.63 -14.84 18.41
C ILE A 112 -4.37 -16.26 18.90
N LEU A 113 -4.45 -16.46 20.21
CA LEU A 113 -4.20 -17.73 20.88
C LEU A 113 -5.50 -18.51 21.12
N THR A 114 -6.56 -17.81 21.52
CA THR A 114 -7.89 -18.39 21.71
C THR A 114 -8.95 -17.45 21.16
N PHE A 115 -10.07 -18.01 20.70
CA PHE A 115 -11.25 -17.26 20.29
C PHE A 115 -12.49 -18.08 20.67
N THR A 116 -13.35 -17.56 21.54
CA THR A 116 -14.47 -18.31 22.12
C THR A 116 -15.71 -17.45 22.18
N ILE A 117 -16.75 -17.88 21.47
CA ILE A 117 -18.05 -17.20 21.46
C ILE A 117 -18.73 -17.44 22.80
N ARG A 118 -19.25 -16.37 23.40
CA ARG A 118 -20.03 -16.44 24.64
C ARG A 118 -21.41 -17.04 24.34
N PRO A 119 -21.93 -17.93 25.21
CA PRO A 119 -23.33 -18.33 25.13
C PRO A 119 -24.22 -17.12 25.47
N GLU A 120 -25.33 -16.96 24.74
CA GLU A 120 -26.39 -16.00 25.07
C GLU A 120 -27.14 -16.36 26.36
#